data_AF-J0XBB9-F1
#
_entry.id   AF-J0XBB9-F1
#
_cell.length_a   1.000
_cell.length_b   1.000
_cell.length_c   1.000
_cell.angle_alpha   90.00
_cell.angle_beta   90.00
_cell.angle_gamma   90.00
#
_symmetry.space_group_name_H-M   'P 1'
#
loop_
_entity.id
_entity.type
_entity.pdbx_description
1 polymer ?
#
loop_
_entity_poly.entity_id
_entity_poly.type
_entity_poly.pdbx_seq_one_letter_code
_entity_poly.pdbx_strand_id
1 'polypeptide(L)' 'EAEGGIAIDYIAVVDDGTFAVLAGTGSAASQVAADPGPATIAESGLRACRVLVAARVGATRLIDNMELPLVCEEAGA' A
#
# COMPACT_ATOMS: atom_id res chain seq x y z
N GLU A 1 2.37 -23.63 -2.79
CA GLU A 1 3.42 -23.81 -1.77
C GLU A 1 4.30 -22.56 -1.80
N ALA A 2 4.29 -21.73 -0.75
CA ALA A 2 5.13 -20.55 -0.69
C ALA A 2 6.54 -20.97 -0.29
N GLU A 3 7.51 -20.81 -1.20
CA GLU A 3 8.93 -20.99 -0.90
C GLU A 3 9.30 -20.16 0.34
N GLY A 4 9.69 -20.83 1.43
CA GLY A 4 10.21 -20.18 2.64
C GLY A 4 9.23 -19.99 3.81
N GLY A 5 8.02 -20.54 3.77
CA GLY A 5 7.12 -20.56 4.94
C GLY A 5 6.44 -19.22 5.28
N ILE A 6 6.53 -18.25 4.38
CA ILE A 6 5.84 -16.96 4.44
C ILE A 6 4.72 -16.96 3.39
N ALA A 7 3.46 -16.92 3.83
CA ALA A 7 2.31 -16.78 2.95
C ALA A 7 1.79 -15.33 3.02
N ILE A 8 2.01 -14.56 1.96
CA ILE A 8 1.53 -13.17 1.86
C ILE A 8 0.00 -13.16 1.77
N ASP A 9 -0.65 -12.42 2.66
CA ASP A 9 -2.09 -12.16 2.60
C ASP A 9 -2.38 -10.96 1.69
N TYR A 10 -1.65 -9.86 1.92
CA TYR A 10 -1.67 -8.69 1.05
C TYR A 10 -0.42 -7.84 1.21
N ILE A 11 -0.15 -7.08 0.16
CA ILE A 11 0.70 -5.89 0.18
C ILE A 11 -0.13 -4.79 -0.45
N ALA A 12 -0.20 -3.63 0.18
CA ALA A 12 -0.96 -2.48 -0.30
C ALA A 12 -0.15 -1.20 -0.14
N VAL A 13 -0.29 -0.28 -1.10
CA VAL A 13 0.13 1.10 -0.96
C VAL A 13 -1.13 1.93 -0.77
N VAL A 14 -1.17 2.72 0.29
CA VAL A 14 -2.30 3.58 0.62
C VAL A 14 -1.88 5.03 0.71
N ASP A 15 -2.79 5.94 0.37
CA ASP A 15 -2.65 7.36 0.72
C ASP A 15 -2.72 7.51 2.26
N ASP A 16 -1.77 8.23 2.88
CA ASP A 16 -1.60 8.22 4.34
C ASP A 16 -2.70 9.01 5.07
N GLY A 17 -3.28 10.03 4.42
CA GLY A 17 -4.37 10.83 5.00
C GLY A 17 -5.75 10.20 4.84
N THR A 18 -5.98 9.50 3.73
CA THR A 18 -7.31 8.96 3.39
C THR A 18 -7.43 7.45 3.51
N PHE A 19 -6.30 6.72 3.60
CA PHE A 19 -6.23 5.26 3.51
C PHE A 19 -6.82 4.66 2.22
N ALA A 20 -7.02 5.48 1.17
CA ALA A 20 -7.40 4.98 -0.13
C ALA A 20 -6.30 4.05 -0.68
N VAL A 21 -6.68 2.83 -1.10
CA VAL A 21 -5.73 1.85 -1.65
C VAL A 21 -5.37 2.29 -3.08
N LEU A 22 -4.11 2.67 -3.28
CA LEU A 22 -3.59 3.16 -4.55
C LEU A 22 -3.08 2.01 -5.42
N ALA A 23 -2.53 0.97 -4.79
CA ALA A 23 -2.09 -0.26 -5.43
C ALA A 23 -2.16 -1.40 -4.40
N GLY A 24 -2.40 -2.63 -4.85
CA GLY A 24 -2.40 -3.76 -3.93
C GLY A 24 -2.43 -5.12 -4.61
N THR A 25 -2.03 -6.14 -3.85
CA THR A 25 -2.08 -7.56 -4.23
C THR A 25 -2.73 -8.40 -3.14
N GLY A 26 -3.03 -9.66 -3.44
CA GLY A 26 -3.75 -10.56 -2.55
C GLY A 26 -5.13 -10.00 -2.21
N SER A 27 -5.52 -10.00 -0.93
CA SER A 27 -6.83 -9.49 -0.52
C SER A 27 -7.01 -7.98 -0.73
N ALA A 28 -5.92 -7.21 -0.90
CA ALA A 28 -5.99 -5.78 -1.15
C ALA A 28 -6.28 -5.44 -2.63
N ALA A 29 -6.09 -6.37 -3.57
CA ALA A 29 -6.27 -6.11 -5.00
C ALA A 29 -7.70 -5.65 -5.34
N SER A 30 -8.70 -6.22 -4.68
CA SER A 30 -10.12 -5.85 -4.85
C SER A 30 -10.50 -4.50 -4.23
N GLN A 31 -9.61 -3.91 -3.43
CA GLN A 31 -9.85 -2.67 -2.69
C GLN A 31 -9.16 -1.47 -3.34
N VAL A 32 -8.38 -1.68 -4.41
CA VAL A 32 -7.74 -0.60 -5.16
C VAL A 32 -8.82 0.38 -5.64
N ALA A 33 -8.71 1.63 -5.21
CA ALA A 33 -9.68 2.66 -5.50
C ALA A 33 -9.63 3.02 -6.99
N ALA A 34 -10.78 2.94 -7.66
CA ALA A 34 -10.90 3.40 -9.05
C ALA A 34 -10.72 4.92 -9.17
N ASP A 35 -11.15 5.65 -8.14
CA ASP A 35 -10.90 7.08 -7.95
C ASP A 35 -10.50 7.30 -6.49
N PRO A 36 -9.19 7.45 -6.20
CA PRO A 36 -8.69 7.62 -4.84
C PRO A 36 -8.94 9.02 -4.26
N GLY A 37 -9.55 9.93 -5.02
CA GLY A 37 -9.73 11.31 -4.60
C GLY A 37 -8.40 12.09 -4.54
N PRO A 38 -8.41 13.29 -3.92
CA PRO A 38 -7.24 14.16 -3.87
C PRO A 38 -6.10 13.52 -3.07
N ALA A 39 -4.87 13.72 -3.55
CA ALA A 39 -3.66 13.25 -2.90
C ALA A 39 -3.39 13.98 -1.58
N THR A 40 -3.04 13.24 -0.53
CA THR A 40 -2.43 13.82 0.67
C THR A 40 -0.98 14.20 0.36
N ILE A 41 -0.64 15.48 0.43
CA ILE A 41 0.70 16.00 0.09
C ILE A 41 1.47 16.32 1.38
N ALA A 42 2.67 15.75 1.50
CA ALA A 42 3.60 16.04 2.59
C ALA A 42 4.29 17.39 2.38
N GLU A 43 4.96 17.92 3.42
CA GLU A 43 5.73 19.18 3.34
C GLU A 43 6.82 19.15 2.25
N SER A 44 7.33 17.96 1.91
CA SER A 44 8.28 17.75 0.82
C SER A 44 7.69 17.92 -0.57
N GLY A 45 6.37 18.13 -0.69
CA GLY A 45 5.64 18.18 -1.96
C GLY A 45 5.34 16.82 -2.57
N LEU A 46 5.77 15.73 -1.94
CA LEU A 46 5.50 14.35 -2.36
C LEU A 46 4.14 13.89 -1.82
N ARG A 47 3.52 12.93 -2.50
CA ARG A 47 2.32 12.28 -1.95
C ARG A 47 2.72 11.45 -0.74
N ALA A 48 2.10 11.75 0.40
CA ALA A 48 2.22 10.97 1.62
C ALA A 48 1.48 9.63 1.42
N CYS A 49 2.24 8.54 1.36
CA CYS A 49 1.69 7.19 1.28
C CYS A 49 2.33 6.29 2.33
N ARG A 50 1.72 5.12 2.52
CA ARG A 50 2.20 4.06 3.40
C ARG A 50 2.10 2.71 2.69
N VAL A 51 3.11 1.87 2.87
CA VAL A 51 3.00 0.46 2.53
C VAL A 51 2.44 -0.31 3.72
N LEU A 52 1.45 -1.16 3.48
CA LEU A 52 0.85 -2.06 4.44
C LEU A 52 1.14 -3.49 3.99
N VAL A 53 1.63 -4.32 4.90
CA VAL A 53 1.92 -5.74 4.61
C VAL A 53 1.28 -6.61 5.67
N ALA A 54 0.63 -7.69 5.24
CA ALA A 54 0.24 -8.77 6.13
C ALA A 54 0.65 -10.11 5.53
N ALA A 55 1.23 -10.97 6.36
CA ALA A 55 1.68 -12.29 5.97
C ALA A 55 1.55 -13.28 7.11
N ARG A 56 1.29 -14.55 6.79
CA ARG A 56 1.41 -15.65 7.74
C ARG A 56 2.82 -16.23 7.70
N VAL A 57 3.46 -16.32 8.85
CA VAL A 57 4.76 -16.97 9.06
C VAL A 57 4.53 -18.15 10.00
N GLY A 58 4.52 -19.36 9.45
CA GLY A 58 4.03 -20.54 10.15
C GLY A 58 2.55 -20.40 10.55
N ALA A 59 2.25 -20.49 11.84
CA ALA A 59 0.88 -20.32 12.38
C ALA A 59 0.55 -18.85 12.74
N THR A 60 1.52 -17.94 12.70
CA THR A 60 1.36 -16.57 13.17
C THR A 60 1.11 -15.62 12.01
N ARG A 61 0.10 -14.76 12.14
CA ARG A 61 -0.16 -13.68 11.18
C ARG A 61 0.52 -12.39 11.65
N LEU A 62 1.49 -11.92 10.89
CA LEU A 62 2.23 -10.69 11.13
C LEU A 62 1.66 -9.57 10.25
N ILE A 63 1.66 -8.35 10.79
CA ILE A 63 1.24 -7.14 10.11
C ILE A 63 2.29 -6.08 10.40
N ASP A 64 2.68 -5.35 9.36
CA ASP A 64 3.56 -4.20 9.51
C ASP A 64 3.19 -3.12 8.50
N ASN A 65 3.71 -1.92 8.72
CA ASN A 65 3.54 -0.78 7.84
C ASN A 65 4.74 0.16 7.88
N MET A 66 4.94 0.92 6.80
CA MET A 66 6.05 1.87 6.71
C MET A 66 5.67 3.04 5.80
N GLU A 67 6.12 4.24 6.15
CA GLU A 67 5.99 5.43 5.30
C GLU A 67 6.69 5.22 3.96
N LEU A 68 6.01 5.64 2.88
CA LEU A 68 6.47 5.49 1.51
C LEU A 68 6.15 6.78 0.75
N PRO A 69 6.98 7.83 0.83
CA PRO A 69 6.75 9.04 0.06
C PRO A 69 6.85 8.74 -1.44
N LEU A 70 5.83 9.11 -2.22
CA LEU A 70 5.78 8.88 -3.66
C LEU A 70 5.92 10.20 -4.43
N VAL A 71 6.74 10.16 -5.49
CA VAL A 71 6.78 11.23 -6.48
C VAL A 71 5.53 11.12 -7.34
N CYS A 72 4.69 12.15 -7.30
CA CYS A 72 3.66 12.34 -8.32
C CYS A 72 4.35 12.92 -9.55
N GLU A 73 4.67 12.10 -10.55
CA GLU A 73 4.82 12.65 -11.90
C GLU A 73 3.43 13.11 -12.35
N GLU A 74 3.32 14.36 -12.81
CA GLU A 74 2.15 14.73 -13.61
C GLU A 74 2.09 13.76 -14.78
N ALA A 75 0.93 13.10 -14.96
CA ALA A 75 0.67 12.37 -16.19
C ALA A 75 0.88 13.37 -17.34
N GLY A 76 1.93 13.13 -18.14
CA GLY A 76 2.49 14.12 -19.06
C GLY A 76 1.43 14.86 -19.88
N ALA A 77 1.65 16.16 -20.03
CA ALA A 77 0.91 17.06 -20.92
C ALA A 77 1.00 16.64 -22.39
#